data_AF-A0A9E5YC50-F1
#
_entry.id   AF-A0A9E5YC50-F1
#
_cell.length_a   1.000
_cell.length_b   1.000
_cell.length_c   1.000
_cell.angle_alpha   90.00
_cell.angle_beta   90.00
_cell.angle_gamma   90.00
#
_symmetry.space_group_name_H-M   'P 1'
#
loop_
_entity.id
_entity.type
_entity.pdbx_description
1 polymer ?
#
loop_
_entity_poly.entity_id
_entity_poly.type
_entity_poly.pdbx_seq_one_letter_code
_entity_poly.pdbx_strand_id
1 'polypeptide(L)'
;MKNLIMNNIGLKLIALLLAIITWFYIVVELQKGAIEERDVFQRLLPYRMVSKQVPVKLDLVGEPPKGFVIDKENLTINPSACIVVGPKSLLEKLTAVNTQPVDISKTTKTLSKDISVISPIKGMLLKDRFVKITIPIIKTKD
;
A
#
# COMPACT_ATOMS: atom_id res chain seq x y z
N MET A 1 -21.95 -21.71 47.62
CA MET A 1 -20.88 -21.30 46.67
C MET A 1 -19.48 -21.26 47.27
N LYS A 2 -19.26 -20.84 48.53
CA LYS A 2 -17.92 -20.78 49.15
C LYS A 2 -17.15 -22.11 49.10
N ASN A 3 -17.82 -23.24 49.33
CA ASN A 3 -17.18 -24.57 49.36
C ASN A 3 -16.68 -25.06 47.99
N LEU A 4 -17.18 -24.51 46.86
CA LEU A 4 -16.65 -24.84 45.52
C LEU A 4 -15.26 -24.20 45.29
N ILE A 5 -15.04 -23.01 45.85
CA ILE A 5 -13.80 -22.25 45.68
C ILE A 5 -12.78 -22.62 46.76
N MET A 6 -13.22 -22.91 47.99
CA MET A 6 -12.35 -23.19 49.15
C MET A 6 -11.87 -24.65 49.30
N ASN A 7 -12.34 -25.60 48.50
CA ASN A 7 -11.74 -26.94 48.49
C ASN A 7 -10.44 -26.96 47.68
N ASN A 8 -9.43 -27.68 48.18
CA ASN A 8 -8.15 -27.91 47.50
C ASN A 8 -7.39 -26.65 47.07
N ILE A 9 -7.39 -25.61 47.91
CA ILE A 9 -6.74 -24.32 47.61
C ILE A 9 -5.25 -24.50 47.27
N GLY A 10 -4.55 -25.41 47.95
CA GLY A 10 -3.14 -25.72 47.67
C GLY A 10 -2.90 -26.20 46.23
N LEU A 11 -3.73 -27.11 45.72
CA LEU A 11 -3.64 -27.59 44.33
C LEU A 11 -3.91 -26.47 43.32
N LYS A 12 -4.82 -25.54 43.64
CA LYS A 12 -5.11 -24.39 42.78
C LYS A 12 -3.95 -23.39 42.72
N LEU A 13 -3.25 -23.17 43.84
CA LEU A 13 -2.06 -22.31 43.88
C LEU A 13 -0.90 -22.89 43.07
N ILE A 14 -0.68 -24.21 43.17
CA ILE A 14 0.34 -24.90 42.36
C ILE A 14 -0.01 -24.82 40.88
N ALA A 15 -1.27 -25.05 40.52
CA ALA A 15 -1.74 -24.92 39.14
C ALA A 15 -1.56 -23.49 38.61
N LEU A 16 -1.85 -22.46 39.43
CA LEU A 16 -1.65 -21.06 39.05
C LEU A 16 -0.17 -20.75 38.84
N LEU A 17 0.71 -21.23 39.73
CA LEU A 17 2.15 -21.03 39.60
C LEU A 17 2.70 -21.70 38.33
N LEU A 18 2.29 -22.95 38.06
CA LEU A 18 2.66 -23.65 36.82
C LEU A 18 2.13 -22.95 35.58
N ALA A 19 0.90 -22.43 35.63
CA ALA A 19 0.32 -21.67 34.52
C ALA A 19 1.14 -20.39 34.25
N ILE A 20 1.56 -19.67 35.28
CA ILE A 20 2.39 -18.46 35.13
C ILE A 20 3.76 -18.81 34.55
N ILE A 21 4.42 -19.88 35.05
CA ILE A 21 5.72 -20.34 34.52
C ILE A 21 5.57 -20.74 33.05
N THR A 22 4.56 -21.55 32.73
CA THR A 22 4.30 -22.01 31.36
C THR A 22 3.97 -20.85 30.44
N TRP A 23 3.15 -19.90 30.90
CA TRP A 23 2.82 -18.69 30.15
C TRP A 23 4.08 -17.88 29.85
N PHE A 24 4.93 -17.67 30.85
CA PHE A 24 6.19 -16.94 30.66
C PHE A 24 7.14 -17.67 29.72
N TYR A 25 7.26 -18.99 29.86
CA TYR A 25 8.07 -19.83 28.96
C TYR A 25 7.59 -19.72 27.51
N ILE A 26 6.28 -19.86 27.27
CA ILE A 26 5.69 -19.73 25.94
C ILE A 26 5.94 -18.34 25.37
N VAL A 27 5.71 -17.27 26.15
CA VAL A 27 5.92 -15.89 25.70
C VAL A 27 7.38 -15.66 25.29
N VAL A 28 8.34 -16.12 26.10
CA VAL A 28 9.77 -15.99 25.79
C VAL A 28 10.16 -16.78 24.53
N GLU A 29 9.70 -18.02 24.40
CA GLU A 29 10.02 -18.87 23.25
C GLU A 29 9.41 -18.34 21.94
N LEU A 30 8.16 -17.85 22.00
CA LEU A 30 7.51 -17.18 20.87
C LEU A 30 8.26 -15.90 20.45
N GLN A 31 8.83 -15.18 21.41
CA GLN A 31 9.62 -13.99 21.11
C GLN A 31 10.96 -14.32 20.44
N LYS A 32 11.65 -15.40 20.85
CA LYS A 32 12.94 -15.79 20.24
C LYS A 32 12.84 -16.07 18.74
N GLY A 33 11.86 -16.87 18.31
CA GLY A 33 11.67 -17.19 16.89
C GLY A 33 11.41 -15.94 16.02
N ALA A 34 10.62 -14.99 16.55
CA ALA A 34 10.34 -13.74 15.84
C ALA A 34 11.54 -12.77 15.75
N ILE A 35 12.51 -12.88 16.66
CA ILE A 35 13.72 -12.04 16.68
C ILE A 35 14.73 -12.54 15.64
N GLU A 36 14.91 -13.86 15.48
CA GLU A 36 15.86 -14.42 14.51
C GLU A 36 15.47 -14.16 13.05
N GLU A 37 14.20 -14.34 12.69
CA GLU A 37 13.72 -14.06 11.32
C GLU A 37 13.92 -12.60 10.91
N ARG A 38 13.71 -11.66 11.85
CA ARG A 38 13.91 -10.23 11.61
C ARG A 38 15.38 -9.87 11.37
N ASP A 39 16.29 -10.46 12.14
CA ASP A 39 17.73 -10.16 12.03
C ASP A 39 18.32 -10.69 10.70
N VAL A 40 17.93 -11.90 10.28
CA VAL A 40 18.35 -12.45 8.98
C VAL A 40 17.88 -11.59 7.81
N PHE A 41 16.62 -11.14 7.84
CA PHE A 41 16.07 -10.30 6.77
C PHE A 41 16.78 -8.92 6.69
N GLN A 42 17.17 -8.35 7.84
CA GLN A 42 17.94 -7.11 7.90
C GLN A 42 19.39 -7.27 7.39
N ARG A 43 20.01 -8.44 7.60
CA ARG A 43 21.35 -8.71 7.06
C ARG A 43 21.34 -8.88 5.54
N LEU A 44 20.28 -9.44 4.98
CA LEU A 44 20.14 -9.63 3.53
C LEU A 44 19.72 -8.35 2.81
N LEU A 45 18.94 -7.49 3.46
CA LEU A 45 18.50 -6.21 2.94
C LEU A 45 19.08 -5.06 3.79
N PRO A 46 20.22 -4.47 3.40
CA PRO A 46 20.82 -3.36 4.16
C PRO A 46 19.93 -2.10 4.18
N TYR A 47 18.85 -2.10 3.39
CA TYR A 47 17.87 -1.03 3.33
C TYR A 47 16.56 -1.44 3.99
N ARG A 48 16.06 -0.57 4.88
CA ARG A 48 14.73 -0.73 5.47
C ARG A 48 13.65 -0.54 4.40
N MET A 49 12.98 -1.64 4.04
CA MET A 49 11.84 -1.63 3.13
C MET A 49 10.59 -1.13 3.85
N VAL A 50 9.85 -0.24 3.21
CA VAL A 50 8.59 0.32 3.73
C VAL A 50 7.57 0.45 2.59
N SER A 51 6.29 0.52 2.93
CA SER A 51 5.21 0.81 2.00
C SER A 51 4.66 2.22 2.25
N LYS A 52 4.36 2.95 1.18
CA LYS A 52 3.74 4.28 1.22
C LYS A 52 2.66 4.36 0.15
N GLN A 53 1.54 4.96 0.50
CA GLN A 53 0.50 5.30 -0.47
C GLN A 53 0.87 6.63 -1.13
N VAL A 54 0.93 6.63 -2.46
CA VAL A 54 1.40 7.77 -3.26
C VAL A 54 0.35 8.09 -4.33
N PRO A 55 -0.01 9.37 -4.55
CA PRO A 55 -1.00 9.75 -5.55
C PRO A 55 -0.51 9.43 -6.96
N VAL A 56 -1.45 9.06 -7.83
CA VAL A 56 -1.21 8.79 -9.24
C VAL A 56 -1.49 10.05 -10.06
N LYS A 57 -0.55 10.42 -10.93
CA LYS A 57 -0.69 11.50 -11.90
C LYS A 57 -0.78 10.95 -13.30
N LEU A 58 -1.72 11.50 -14.08
CA LEU A 58 -1.81 11.21 -15.51
C LEU A 58 -0.70 11.94 -16.25
N ASP A 59 -0.04 11.20 -17.13
CA ASP A 59 0.85 11.77 -18.13
C ASP A 59 0.07 11.88 -19.44
N LEU A 60 -0.39 13.09 -19.79
CA LEU A 60 -1.15 13.35 -21.01
C LEU A 60 -0.21 13.96 -22.05
N VAL A 61 -0.21 13.39 -23.25
CA VAL A 61 0.63 13.85 -24.37
C VAL A 61 -0.24 14.44 -25.46
N GLY A 62 0.14 15.62 -25.93
CA GLY A 62 -0.59 16.37 -26.95
C GLY A 62 -1.75 17.20 -26.39
N GLU A 63 -2.47 17.85 -27.28
CA GLU A 63 -3.65 18.67 -26.96
C GLU A 63 -4.88 18.10 -27.68
N PRO A 64 -6.09 18.18 -27.09
CA PRO A 64 -7.30 17.80 -27.79
C PRO A 64 -7.46 18.58 -29.11
N PRO A 65 -8.14 18.02 -30.12
CA PRO A 65 -8.44 18.72 -31.36
C PRO A 65 -9.14 20.07 -31.12
N LYS A 66 -8.94 21.04 -32.04
CA LYS A 66 -9.59 22.36 -31.97
C LYS A 66 -11.10 22.24 -31.74
N GLY A 67 -11.61 23.00 -30.77
CA GLY A 67 -13.02 22.96 -30.36
C GLY A 67 -13.34 21.93 -29.27
N PHE A 68 -12.35 21.23 -28.71
CA PHE A 68 -12.51 20.32 -27.59
C PHE A 68 -11.60 20.69 -26.42
N VAL A 69 -12.10 20.54 -25.18
CA VAL A 69 -11.36 20.79 -23.94
C VAL A 69 -11.57 19.61 -23.00
N ILE A 70 -10.54 19.29 -22.22
CA ILE A 70 -10.65 18.29 -21.15
C ILE A 70 -11.43 18.91 -20.00
N ASP A 71 -12.51 18.25 -19.60
CA ASP A 71 -13.21 18.58 -18.38
C ASP A 71 -12.39 18.08 -17.18
N LYS A 72 -11.64 19.03 -16.58
CA LYS A 72 -10.78 18.77 -15.44
C LYS A 72 -11.56 18.42 -14.17
N GLU A 73 -12.83 18.81 -14.06
CA GLU A 73 -13.66 18.57 -12.88
C GLU A 73 -14.16 17.13 -12.83
N ASN A 74 -14.50 16.55 -13.99
CA ASN A 74 -15.00 15.18 -14.10
C ASN A 74 -13.91 14.14 -14.43
N LEU A 75 -12.64 14.53 -14.44
CA LEU A 75 -11.52 13.62 -14.64
C LEU A 75 -11.37 12.69 -13.44
N THR A 76 -11.44 11.38 -13.67
CA THR A 76 -11.35 10.38 -12.60
C THR A 76 -10.23 9.37 -12.87
N ILE A 77 -9.51 9.05 -11.79
CA ILE A 77 -8.46 8.03 -11.75
C ILE A 77 -8.81 7.09 -10.60
N ASN A 78 -9.03 5.82 -10.89
CA ASN A 78 -9.38 4.82 -9.89
C ASN A 78 -8.44 3.59 -9.98
N PRO A 79 -7.64 3.30 -8.94
CA PRO A 79 -7.46 4.09 -7.71
C PRO A 79 -6.67 5.40 -7.95
N SER A 80 -7.00 6.46 -7.21
CA SER A 80 -6.31 7.76 -7.28
C SER A 80 -4.94 7.77 -6.60
N ALA A 81 -4.63 6.73 -5.82
CA ALA A 81 -3.34 6.52 -5.18
C ALA A 81 -2.98 5.03 -5.17
N CYS A 82 -1.70 4.73 -5.40
CA CYS A 82 -1.19 3.37 -5.42
C CYS A 82 -0.23 3.13 -4.25
N ILE A 83 -0.16 1.89 -3.79
CA ILE A 83 0.81 1.49 -2.78
C ILE A 83 2.15 1.17 -3.46
N VAL A 84 3.18 1.88 -3.05
CA VAL A 84 4.57 1.71 -3.50
C VAL A 84 5.38 1.12 -2.35
N VAL A 85 6.13 0.05 -2.63
CA VAL A 85 7.02 -0.62 -1.68
C VAL A 85 8.46 -0.45 -2.13
N GLY A 86 9.33 0.00 -1.22
CA GLY A 86 10.75 0.21 -1.54
C GLY A 86 11.58 0.68 -0.36
N PRO A 87 12.87 0.99 -0.59
CA PRO A 87 13.77 1.55 0.41
C PRO A 87 13.23 2.88 0.96
N LYS A 88 13.20 3.01 2.29
CA LYS A 88 12.69 4.22 2.99
C LYS A 88 13.25 5.52 2.42
N SER A 89 14.56 5.59 2.23
CA SER A 89 15.27 6.78 1.74
C SER A 89 14.82 7.25 0.35
N LEU A 90 14.42 6.32 -0.52
CA LEU A 90 13.90 6.64 -1.85
C LEU A 90 12.40 6.94 -1.82
N LEU A 91 11.66 6.21 -0.98
CA LEU A 91 10.21 6.35 -0.87
C LEU A 91 9.79 7.66 -0.20
N GLU A 92 10.62 8.20 0.68
CA GLU A 92 10.41 9.53 1.28
C GLU A 92 10.50 10.67 0.26
N LYS A 93 11.40 10.54 -0.72
CA LYS A 93 11.57 11.50 -1.82
C LYS A 93 10.46 11.41 -2.87
N LEU A 94 9.74 10.30 -2.91
CA LEU A 94 8.67 10.06 -3.87
C LEU A 94 7.39 10.81 -3.47
N THR A 95 6.95 11.73 -4.34
CA THR A 95 5.76 12.56 -4.15
C THR A 95 4.55 12.09 -4.96
N ALA A 96 4.77 11.57 -6.17
CA ALA A 96 3.73 11.06 -7.05
C ALA A 96 4.28 9.93 -7.94
N VAL A 97 3.39 9.09 -8.47
CA VAL A 97 3.70 8.12 -9.53
C VAL A 97 2.97 8.49 -10.81
N ASN A 98 3.61 8.30 -11.96
CA ASN A 98 3.02 8.66 -13.25
C ASN A 98 2.44 7.43 -13.93
N THR A 99 1.34 7.60 -14.67
CA THR A 99 0.85 6.59 -15.61
C THR A 99 1.73 6.53 -16.85
N GLN A 100 1.53 5.51 -17.68
CA GLN A 100 1.99 5.58 -19.06
C GLN A 100 1.42 6.82 -19.77
N PRO A 101 2.16 7.38 -20.75
CA PRO A 101 1.69 8.52 -21.51
C PRO A 101 0.42 8.17 -22.30
N VAL A 102 -0.59 9.02 -22.21
CA VAL A 102 -1.86 8.92 -22.94
C VAL A 102 -1.90 10.02 -23.99
N ASP A 103 -1.83 9.63 -25.26
CA ASP A 103 -2.02 10.55 -26.38
C ASP A 103 -3.51 10.92 -26.50
N ILE A 104 -3.81 12.21 -26.34
CA ILE A 104 -5.16 12.77 -26.45
C ILE A 104 -5.40 13.50 -27.78
N SER A 105 -4.38 13.57 -28.65
CA SER A 105 -4.39 14.41 -29.86
C SER A 105 -5.47 14.03 -30.88
N LYS A 106 -5.94 12.79 -30.85
CA LYS A 106 -6.96 12.26 -31.78
C LYS A 106 -8.32 12.02 -31.11
N THR A 107 -8.44 12.39 -29.84
CA THR A 107 -9.58 11.98 -29.02
C THR A 107 -10.64 13.08 -29.00
N THR A 108 -11.81 12.76 -29.55
CA THR A 108 -12.97 13.68 -29.65
C THR A 108 -14.15 13.27 -28.75
N LYS A 109 -14.00 12.18 -27.99
CA LYS A 109 -15.01 11.61 -27.09
C LYS A 109 -14.39 11.26 -25.74
N THR A 110 -15.22 11.13 -24.69
CA THR A 110 -14.78 10.65 -23.37
C THR A 110 -14.00 9.34 -23.50
N LEU A 111 -12.76 9.34 -23.03
CA LEU A 111 -11.88 8.19 -23.05
C LEU A 111 -11.92 7.51 -21.69
N SER A 112 -12.35 6.25 -21.64
CA SER A 112 -12.20 5.40 -20.46
C SER A 112 -11.30 4.22 -20.79
N LYS A 113 -10.17 4.09 -20.07
CA LYS A 113 -9.17 3.06 -20.36
C LYS A 113 -8.46 2.62 -19.09
N ASP A 114 -8.05 1.36 -19.04
CA ASP A 114 -7.13 0.88 -18.01
C ASP A 114 -5.69 1.12 -18.48
N ILE A 115 -4.91 1.83 -17.68
CA ILE A 115 -3.53 2.20 -17.99
C ILE A 115 -2.56 1.70 -16.93
N SER A 116 -1.36 1.32 -17.38
CA SER A 116 -0.32 0.90 -16.46
C SER A 116 0.34 2.11 -15.78
N VAL A 117 0.64 1.98 -14.50
CA VAL A 117 1.45 2.94 -13.74
C VAL A 117 2.92 2.61 -13.95
N ILE A 118 3.72 3.60 -14.32
CA ILE A 118 5.16 3.45 -14.50
C ILE A 118 5.83 3.53 -13.13
N SER A 119 6.70 2.56 -12.84
CA SER A 119 7.50 2.62 -11.61
C SER A 119 8.45 3.82 -11.67
N PRO A 120 8.41 4.72 -10.68
CA PRO A 120 9.17 5.97 -10.72
C PRO A 120 10.68 5.73 -10.58
N ILE A 121 11.09 4.67 -9.88
CA ILE A 121 12.48 4.35 -9.60
C ILE A 121 12.68 2.82 -9.72
N LYS A 122 13.76 2.41 -10.38
CA LYS A 122 14.14 0.98 -10.46
C LYS A 122 14.31 0.40 -9.06
N GLY A 123 13.74 -0.78 -8.81
CA GLY A 123 13.77 -1.44 -7.50
C GLY A 123 12.61 -1.10 -6.57
N MET A 124 11.66 -0.26 -6.98
CA MET A 124 10.37 -0.11 -6.30
C MET A 124 9.31 -1.05 -6.87
N LEU A 125 8.50 -1.61 -5.99
CA LEU A 125 7.37 -2.46 -6.33
C LEU A 125 6.06 -1.67 -6.20
N LEU A 126 5.23 -1.75 -7.23
CA LEU A 126 3.87 -1.22 -7.22
C LEU A 126 2.92 -2.38 -6.94
N LYS A 127 2.09 -2.24 -5.90
CA LYS A 127 1.03 -3.22 -5.62
C LYS A 127 -0.05 -3.16 -6.70
N ASP A 128 -0.46 -1.95 -7.04
CA ASP A 128 -1.49 -1.66 -8.04
C ASP A 128 -0.81 -1.13 -9.31
N ARG A 129 -0.67 -1.99 -10.31
CA ARG A 129 0.00 -1.64 -11.58
C ARG A 129 -0.93 -1.04 -12.62
N PHE A 130 -2.24 -1.19 -12.45
CA PHE A 130 -3.23 -0.72 -13.41
C PHE A 130 -4.22 0.22 -12.71
N VAL A 131 -4.51 1.33 -13.37
CA VAL A 131 -5.51 2.31 -12.91
C VAL A 131 -6.51 2.54 -14.04
N LYS A 132 -7.79 2.61 -13.69
CA LYS A 132 -8.84 3.00 -14.61
C LYS A 132 -8.89 4.51 -14.68
N ILE A 133 -8.76 5.05 -15.89
CA ILE A 133 -8.79 6.48 -16.14
C ILE A 133 -10.04 6.80 -16.95
N THR A 134 -10.73 7.87 -16.58
CA THR A 134 -11.83 8.43 -17.38
C THR A 134 -11.53 9.90 -17.61
N ILE A 135 -11.31 10.24 -18.88
CA ILE A 135 -10.97 11.58 -19.35
C ILE A 135 -12.18 12.09 -20.16
N PRO A 136 -13.08 12.87 -19.56
CA PRO A 136 -14.18 13.50 -20.27
C PRO A 136 -13.67 14.64 -21.16
N ILE A 137 -14.08 14.60 -22.42
CA ILE A 137 -13.74 15.64 -23.40
C ILE A 137 -15.05 16.33 -23.80
N ILE A 138 -15.12 17.63 -23.54
CA ILE A 138 -16.27 18.48 -23.84
C ILE A 138 -15.97 19.35 -25.05
N LYS A 139 -17.00 19.66 -25.83
CA LYS A 139 -16.87 20.62 -26.93
C LYS A 139 -16.86 22.03 -26.35
N THR A 140 -15.83 22.81 -26.66
CA THR A 140 -15.86 24.26 -26.42
C THR A 140 -17.02 24.84 -27.23
N LYS A 141 -17.97 25.48 -26.55
CA LYS A 141 -18.93 26.35 -27.23
C LYS A 141 -18.14 27.57 -27.71
N ASP A 142 -18.02 27.70 -29.03
CA ASP A 142 -17.74 29.00 -29.66
C ASP A 142 -18.84 30.00 -29.31
#